data_AF-A0A7M3PPD6-F1
#
_entry.id   AF-A0A7M3PPD6-F1
#
_cell.length_a   1.000
_cell.length_b   1.000
_cell.length_c   1.000
_cell.angle_alpha   90.00
_cell.angle_beta   90.00
_cell.angle_gamma   90.00
#
_symmetry.space_group_name_H-M   'P 1'
#
loop_
_entity.id
_entity.type
_entity.pdbx_description
1 polymer ?
#
loop_
_entity_poly.entity_id
_entity_poly.type
_entity_poly.pdbx_seq_one_letter_code
_entity_poly.pdbx_strand_id
1 'polypeptide(L)'
;MGWAFGGCDATTPETDIEPQYCKDNVFNVEGTQVTVYHGKVMQLKVTNLIVPSASSIRLSDGHKQHTPLALFTSGKKTDAPVLAATCLIRKGEKVYFCAYKQNAKADYADYMLPALFYQEKQQP
;
A
#
# COMPACT_ATOMS: atom_id res chain seq x y z
N MET A 1 7.96 -2.19 18.43
CA MET A 1 6.69 -2.69 17.84
C MET A 1 7.00 -3.23 16.45
N GLY A 2 6.36 -4.32 16.02
CA GLY A 2 6.36 -4.75 14.62
C GLY A 2 4.95 -4.63 14.06
N TRP A 3 4.82 -4.27 12.78
CA TRP A 3 3.54 -4.25 12.08
C TRP A 3 3.68 -4.86 10.69
N ALA A 4 2.57 -5.38 10.16
CA ALA A 4 2.49 -5.93 8.82
C ALA A 4 1.23 -5.44 8.12
N PHE A 5 1.29 -5.33 6.80
CA PHE A 5 0.18 -4.91 5.97
C PHE A 5 0.17 -5.69 4.64
N GLY A 6 -0.97 -6.28 4.31
CA GLY A 6 -1.17 -7.11 3.13
C GLY A 6 -2.62 -7.60 3.06
N GLY A 7 -2.92 -8.44 2.07
CA GLY A 7 -4.24 -9.06 1.94
C GLY A 7 -5.40 -8.08 1.68
N CYS A 8 -5.16 -7.00 0.95
CA CYS A 8 -6.12 -5.88 0.81
C CYS A 8 -7.47 -6.26 0.17
N ASP A 9 -7.57 -7.41 -0.51
CA ASP A 9 -8.81 -7.92 -1.09
C ASP A 9 -9.48 -9.03 -0.27
N ALA A 10 -9.02 -9.27 0.96
CA ALA A 10 -9.70 -10.18 1.88
C ALA A 10 -11.15 -9.76 2.11
N THR A 11 -12.07 -10.72 2.00
CA THR A 11 -13.50 -10.47 2.16
C THR A 11 -13.95 -10.48 3.62
N THR A 12 -13.15 -11.10 4.48
CA THR A 12 -13.40 -11.28 5.91
C THR A 12 -12.22 -10.75 6.72
N PRO A 13 -12.46 -10.11 7.86
CA PRO A 13 -11.39 -9.69 8.76
C PRO A 13 -10.84 -10.92 9.48
N GLU A 14 -9.77 -11.50 8.94
CA GLU A 14 -9.01 -12.57 9.59
C GLU A 14 -7.83 -12.00 10.38
N THR A 15 -7.32 -12.80 11.34
CA THR A 15 -6.18 -12.39 12.18
C THR A 15 -4.87 -12.46 11.41
N ASP A 16 -4.76 -13.44 10.51
CA ASP A 16 -3.59 -13.66 9.67
C ASP A 16 -3.80 -13.08 8.27
N ILE A 17 -2.72 -12.68 7.61
CA ILE A 17 -2.79 -12.22 6.23
C ILE A 17 -2.86 -13.46 5.34
N GLU A 18 -4.00 -13.73 4.72
CA GLU A 18 -4.11 -14.85 3.81
C GLU A 18 -3.27 -14.59 2.53
N PRO A 19 -2.28 -15.45 2.20
CA PRO A 19 -1.39 -15.24 1.06
C PRO A 19 -2.12 -15.10 -0.29
N GLN A 20 -3.28 -15.74 -0.44
CA GLN A 20 -4.09 -15.69 -1.66
C GLN A 20 -4.55 -14.27 -2.04
N TYR A 21 -4.74 -13.39 -1.05
CA TYR A 21 -5.12 -11.98 -1.27
C TYR A 21 -3.93 -11.03 -1.40
N CYS A 22 -2.70 -11.57 -1.44
CA CYS A 22 -1.47 -10.78 -1.54
C CYS A 22 -0.89 -10.75 -2.96
N LYS A 23 -1.26 -11.72 -3.80
CA LYS A 23 -0.65 -11.96 -5.10
C LYS A 23 -0.60 -10.74 -6.01
N ASP A 24 -1.71 -10.01 -6.08
CA ASP A 24 -1.87 -8.87 -6.98
C ASP A 24 -1.56 -7.53 -6.30
N ASN A 25 -1.08 -7.55 -5.04
CA ASN A 25 -0.77 -6.33 -4.30
C ASN A 25 0.57 -5.75 -4.77
N VAL A 26 0.53 -4.51 -5.27
CA VAL A 26 1.72 -3.73 -5.60
C VAL A 26 1.85 -2.58 -4.62
N PHE A 27 3.00 -2.53 -3.94
CA PHE A 27 3.28 -1.54 -2.91
C PHE A 27 4.23 -0.46 -3.43
N ASN A 28 3.84 0.80 -3.28
CA ASN A 28 4.73 1.95 -3.38
C ASN A 28 4.97 2.51 -1.97
N VAL A 29 6.24 2.75 -1.61
CA VAL A 29 6.63 3.21 -0.27
C VAL A 29 7.50 4.46 -0.41
N GLU A 30 6.97 5.58 0.06
CA GLU A 30 7.61 6.90 0.01
C GLU A 30 7.69 7.49 1.42
N GLY A 31 8.80 7.25 2.10
CA GLY A 31 8.99 7.66 3.48
C GLY A 31 7.94 7.03 4.41
N THR A 32 7.01 7.85 4.89
CA THR A 32 5.90 7.44 5.78
C THR A 32 4.61 7.13 5.05
N GLN A 33 4.54 7.45 3.76
CA GLN A 33 3.37 7.20 2.93
C GLN A 33 3.54 5.89 2.19
N VAL A 34 2.50 5.07 2.23
CA VAL A 34 2.43 3.81 1.52
C VAL A 34 1.18 3.83 0.67
N THR A 35 1.33 3.51 -0.62
CA THR A 35 0.22 3.34 -1.53
C THR A 35 0.19 1.89 -1.99
N VAL A 36 -0.96 1.26 -1.92
CA VAL A 36 -1.16 -0.13 -2.33
C VAL A 36 -2.18 -0.17 -3.45
N TYR A 37 -1.74 -0.70 -4.59
CA TYR A 37 -2.58 -1.01 -5.73
C TYR A 37 -2.96 -2.48 -5.63
N HIS A 38 -4.26 -2.78 -5.65
CA HIS A 38 -4.78 -4.13 -5.49
C HIS A 38 -6.10 -4.31 -6.25
N GLY A 39 -6.60 -5.55 -6.30
CA GLY A 39 -7.77 -5.92 -7.07
C GLY A 39 -7.45 -6.38 -8.49
N LYS A 40 -8.52 -6.61 -9.26
CA LYS A 40 -8.41 -7.14 -10.63
C LYS A 40 -8.31 -6.02 -11.65
N VAL A 41 -7.81 -6.36 -12.84
CA VAL A 41 -7.85 -5.49 -14.03
C VAL A 41 -9.29 -5.00 -14.24
N MET A 42 -9.45 -3.71 -14.58
CA MET A 42 -10.73 -2.98 -14.68
C MET A 42 -11.44 -2.67 -13.35
N GLN A 43 -10.94 -3.16 -12.21
CA GLN A 43 -11.46 -2.86 -10.87
C GLN A 43 -10.32 -2.56 -9.89
N LEU A 44 -9.28 -1.89 -10.39
CA LEU A 44 -8.10 -1.54 -9.60
C LEU A 44 -8.53 -0.61 -8.45
N LYS A 45 -8.15 -0.99 -7.24
CA LYS A 45 -8.37 -0.23 -6.01
C LYS A 45 -7.05 0.34 -5.54
N VAL A 46 -7.13 1.51 -4.92
CA VAL A 46 -5.98 2.19 -4.32
C VAL A 46 -6.28 2.42 -2.84
N THR A 47 -5.45 1.84 -1.99
CA THR A 47 -5.47 2.05 -0.54
C THR A 47 -4.20 2.77 -0.14
N ASN A 48 -4.34 3.88 0.58
CA ASN A 48 -3.21 4.63 1.12
C ASN A 48 -3.09 4.39 2.61
N LEU A 49 -1.85 4.38 3.08
CA LEU A 49 -1.50 4.30 4.48
C LEU A 49 -0.47 5.37 4.83
N ILE A 50 -0.63 5.95 6.01
CA ILE A 50 0.40 6.73 6.68
C ILE A 50 0.84 5.90 7.87
N VAL A 51 2.14 5.62 7.93
CA VAL A 51 2.75 4.80 8.98
C VAL A 51 3.75 5.62 9.80
N PRO A 52 4.11 5.18 11.02
CA PRO A 52 5.04 5.92 11.86
C PRO A 52 6.39 6.16 11.17
N SER A 53 6.95 7.36 11.31
CA SER A 53 8.21 7.76 10.67
C SER A 53 9.43 6.94 11.10
N ALA A 54 9.39 6.37 12.30
CA ALA A 54 10.43 5.46 12.79
C ALA A 54 10.31 4.02 12.24
N SER A 55 9.40 3.76 11.30
CA SER A 55 9.21 2.45 10.70
C SER A 55 10.30 2.14 9.68
N SER A 56 11.06 1.07 9.92
CA SER A 56 11.88 0.44 8.88
C SER A 56 11.00 -0.56 8.12
N ILE A 57 10.60 -0.21 6.90
CA ILE A 57 9.64 -0.98 6.09
C ILE A 57 10.38 -1.89 5.11
N ARG A 58 9.92 -3.13 4.96
CA ARG A 58 10.46 -4.12 4.02
C ARG A 58 9.34 -4.89 3.31
N LEU A 59 9.54 -5.13 2.02
CA LEU A 59 8.77 -6.14 1.30
C LEU A 59 9.18 -7.53 1.82
N SER A 60 8.19 -8.32 2.20
CA SER A 60 8.32 -9.58 2.94
C SER A 60 7.37 -10.65 2.37
N ASP A 61 7.60 -11.90 2.77
CA ASP A 61 6.86 -13.09 2.35
C ASP A 61 5.70 -13.40 3.30
N GLY A 62 4.46 -13.21 2.83
CA GLY A 62 3.25 -13.46 3.60
C GLY A 62 3.10 -14.91 4.08
N HIS A 63 3.75 -15.87 3.42
CA HIS A 63 3.76 -17.28 3.88
C HIS A 63 4.56 -17.48 5.18
N LYS A 64 5.45 -16.54 5.54
CA LYS A 64 6.38 -16.66 6.67
C LYS A 64 5.98 -15.77 7.86
N GLN A 65 4.69 -15.71 8.15
CA GLN A 65 4.12 -14.80 9.17
C GLN A 65 3.99 -15.38 10.58
N HIS A 66 4.58 -16.55 10.87
CA HIS A 66 4.49 -17.20 12.20
C HIS A 66 4.95 -16.32 13.37
N THR A 67 5.91 -15.41 13.12
CA THR A 67 6.33 -14.40 14.09
C THR A 67 6.63 -13.09 13.37
N PRO A 68 6.49 -11.92 14.04
CA PRO A 68 6.82 -10.63 13.42
C PRO A 68 8.27 -10.55 12.92
N LEU A 69 9.22 -11.19 13.62
CA LEU A 69 10.63 -11.21 13.24
C LEU A 69 10.89 -12.11 12.03
N ALA A 70 10.27 -13.29 11.98
CA ALA A 70 10.36 -14.20 10.83
C ALA A 70 9.80 -13.53 9.58
N LEU A 71 8.67 -12.83 9.71
CA LEU A 71 8.08 -12.09 8.61
C LEU A 71 9.02 -10.97 8.13
N PHE A 72 9.54 -10.15 9.03
CA PHE A 72 10.42 -9.02 8.68
C PHE A 72 11.74 -9.43 8.00
N THR A 73 12.21 -10.66 8.26
CA THR A 73 13.47 -11.19 7.73
C THR A 73 13.28 -12.15 6.55
N SER A 74 12.03 -12.42 6.16
CA SER A 74 11.66 -13.43 5.18
C SER A 74 12.15 -13.18 3.74
N GLY A 75 12.37 -11.91 3.40
CA GLY A 75 12.87 -11.49 2.09
C GLY A 75 11.78 -11.28 1.04
N LYS A 76 12.20 -10.89 -0.18
CA LYS A 76 11.30 -10.39 -1.24
C LYS A 76 10.81 -11.46 -2.22
N LYS A 77 11.43 -12.65 -2.22
CA LYS A 77 11.12 -13.71 -3.20
C LYS A 77 9.89 -14.49 -2.73
N THR A 78 8.71 -14.05 -3.17
CA THR A 78 7.41 -14.61 -2.80
C THR A 78 6.38 -14.33 -3.89
N ASP A 79 5.33 -15.13 -3.95
CA ASP A 79 4.11 -14.87 -4.72
C ASP A 79 3.01 -14.21 -3.87
N ALA A 80 3.27 -13.99 -2.58
CA ALA A 80 2.38 -13.32 -1.63
C ALA A 80 3.11 -12.16 -0.94
N PRO A 81 3.41 -11.07 -1.66
CA PRO A 81 4.12 -9.93 -1.11
C PRO A 81 3.28 -9.22 -0.04
N VAL A 82 3.93 -8.92 1.09
CA VAL A 82 3.37 -8.09 2.16
C VAL A 82 4.40 -7.05 2.62
N LEU A 83 3.94 -5.95 3.20
CA LEU A 83 4.82 -5.06 3.94
C LEU A 83 4.95 -5.53 5.37
N ALA A 84 6.18 -5.61 5.84
CA ALA A 84 6.47 -5.79 7.26
C ALA A 84 7.44 -4.71 7.70
N ALA A 85 7.27 -4.23 8.92
CA ALA A 85 8.12 -3.18 9.44
C ALA A 85 8.35 -3.31 10.93
N THR A 86 9.50 -2.80 11.35
CA THR A 86 9.81 -2.58 12.76
C THR A 86 9.77 -1.09 13.06
N CYS A 87 9.08 -0.71 14.13
CA CYS A 87 9.04 0.64 14.65
C CYS A 87 9.61 0.64 16.07
N LEU A 88 10.68 1.41 16.27
CA LEU A 88 11.19 1.73 17.61
C LEU A 88 10.18 2.70 18.26
N ILE A 89 9.67 2.35 19.44
CA ILE A 89 8.73 3.20 20.19
C ILE A 89 9.37 3.47 21.54
N ARG A 90 9.57 4.74 21.87
CA ARG A 90 10.10 5.13 23.19
C ARG A 90 8.97 5.18 24.22
N LYS A 91 9.32 4.98 25.49
CA LYS A 91 8.34 5.04 26.59
C LYS A 91 7.69 6.43 26.62
N GLY A 92 6.36 6.49 26.56
CA GLY A 92 5.58 7.73 26.56
C GLY A 92 5.39 8.38 25.19
N GLU A 93 5.96 7.81 24.13
CA GLU A 93 5.79 8.30 22.75
C GLU A 93 4.48 7.80 22.15
N LYS A 94 3.76 8.68 21.44
CA LYS A 94 2.55 8.33 20.69
C LYS A 94 2.91 8.11 19.23
N VAL A 95 2.43 7.01 18.67
CA VAL A 95 2.56 6.69 17.25
C VAL A 95 1.19 6.58 16.62
N TYR A 96 1.09 6.91 15.34
CA TYR A 96 -0.17 6.98 14.62
C TYR A 96 -0.08 6.19 13.32
N PHE A 97 -1.21 5.57 12.97
CA PHE A 97 -1.44 4.96 11.68
C PHE A 97 -2.71 5.59 11.10
N CYS A 98 -2.73 5.78 9.78
CA CYS A 98 -3.93 6.18 9.06
C CYS A 98 -4.06 5.30 7.83
N ALA A 99 -5.24 4.74 7.58
CA ALA A 99 -5.54 4.02 6.36
C ALA A 99 -6.77 4.67 5.71
N TYR A 100 -6.67 5.01 4.43
CA TYR A 100 -7.73 5.71 3.71
C TYR A 100 -7.74 5.34 2.22
N LYS A 101 -8.88 5.55 1.57
CA LYS A 101 -9.02 5.39 0.11
C LYS A 101 -8.77 6.73 -0.57
N GLN A 102 -8.04 6.72 -1.69
CA GLN A 102 -7.85 7.94 -2.48
C GLN A 102 -9.15 8.34 -3.17
N ASN A 103 -9.43 9.63 -3.23
CA ASN A 103 -10.48 10.15 -4.10
C ASN A 103 -10.02 10.03 -5.55
N ALA A 104 -10.71 9.18 -6.32
CA ALA A 104 -10.37 8.81 -7.69
C ALA A 104 -10.94 9.79 -8.73
N LYS A 105 -10.75 11.10 -8.54
CA LYS A 105 -11.11 12.06 -9.59
C LYS A 105 -9.97 12.11 -10.60
N ALA A 106 -10.26 11.80 -11.86
CA ALA A 106 -9.34 12.04 -12.95
C ALA A 106 -9.26 13.55 -13.22
N ASP A 107 -8.07 14.05 -13.48
CA ASP A 107 -7.85 15.47 -13.79
C ASP A 107 -8.47 15.87 -15.15
N TYR A 108 -8.55 14.90 -16.07
CA TYR A 108 -9.13 15.08 -17.39
C TYR A 108 -10.04 13.92 -17.75
N ALA A 109 -11.12 14.25 -18.46
CA ALA A 109 -11.98 13.30 -19.13
C ALA A 109 -11.88 13.49 -20.64
N ASP A 110 -12.22 12.45 -21.41
CA ASP A 110 -12.09 12.43 -22.87
C ASP A 110 -12.75 13.64 -23.55
N TYR A 111 -13.94 14.04 -23.09
CA TYR A 111 -14.66 15.21 -23.62
C TYR A 111 -13.94 16.55 -23.43
N MET A 112 -12.96 16.64 -22.52
CA MET A 112 -12.18 17.85 -22.25
C MET A 112 -11.00 17.99 -23.23
N LEU A 113 -10.55 16.88 -23.83
CA LEU A 113 -9.33 16.83 -24.63
C LEU A 113 -9.38 17.72 -25.88
N PRO A 114 -10.48 17.80 -26.65
CA PRO A 114 -10.53 18.67 -27.82
C PRO A 114 -10.34 20.15 -27.44
N ALA A 115 -11.05 20.62 -26.41
CA ALA A 115 -10.99 22.01 -25.97
C ALA A 115 -9.60 22.37 -25.42
N LEU A 116 -8.99 21.46 -24.64
CA LEU A 116 -7.62 21.61 -24.15
C LEU A 116 -6.62 21.75 -25.31
N PHE A 117 -6.72 20.89 -26.33
CA PHE A 117 -5.81 20.91 -27.47
C PHE A 117 -5.93 22.19 -28.31
N TYR A 118 -7.14 22.75 -28.43
CA TYR A 118 -7.35 24.05 -29.10
C TYR A 118 -6.77 25.22 -28.29
N GLN A 119 -6.84 25.18 -26.96
CA GLN A 119 -6.26 26.21 -26.09
C GLN A 119 -4.73 26.21 -26.12
N GLU A 120 -4.10 25.03 -26.02
CA GLU A 120 -2.64 24.90 -26.08
C GLU A 120 -2.08 25.34 -27.44
N LYS A 121 -2.79 25.07 -28.55
CA LYS A 121 -2.40 25.56 -29.89
C LYS A 121 -2.43 27.08 -30.05
N GLN A 122 -3.11 27.80 -29.18
CA GLN A 122 -3.25 29.26 -29.24
C GLN A 122 -2.29 30.00 -28.30
N GLN A 123 -1.55 29.29 -27.43
CA GLN A 123 -0.48 29.89 -26.65
C GLN A 123 0.80 29.98 -27.50
N PRO A 124 1.44 31.17 -27.61
CA PRO A 124 2.63 31.39 -28.43
C PRO A 124 3.89 30.71 -27.89
#